data_AF-A0A7C2LRA9-F1
#
_entry.id   AF-A0A7C2LRA9-F1
#
_cell.length_a   1.000
_cell.length_b   1.000
_cell.length_c   1.000
_cell.angle_alpha   90.00
_cell.angle_beta   90.00
_cell.angle_gamma   90.00
#
_symmetry.space_group_name_H-M   'P 1'
#
loop_
_entity.id
_entity.type
_entity.pdbx_description
1 polymer ?
#
loop_
_entity_poly.entity_id
_entity_poly.type
_entity_poly.pdbx_seq_one_letter_code
_entity_poly.pdbx_strand_id
1 'polypeptide(L)'
;MTVWFLAALLASGDDPHAPLRVLRWIPCARSAARPPVVVVPYLVHLYGWDALKTYAGTVHHANVIADVRAYLEWYLARRRGPDRYGLVGTVDDHLLTADGRVEPLGRYDSADAYAATFLLLVDGYVTASGDTLWFRRRLGALREVAYLIATLVDPVDGLTRAVPDGAKYLMDNVEAYAGLTLFARRLRAYDPREARYYESFAQALRRALARELYDPYTGLYAWAKDQAGLHRPDLRRFYPDAYAQLFPAFIGLAPARLGRRLPMPASLPCEQQRVVGWWRVGWRWIASAG
;
A
#
# COMPACT_ATOMS: atom_id res chain seq x y z
N MET A 1 -16.30 18.85 -4.47
CA MET A 1 -16.74 17.57 -3.88
C MET A 1 -15.66 17.12 -2.91
N THR A 2 -15.88 17.31 -1.60
CA THR A 2 -14.86 17.08 -0.58
C THR A 2 -14.79 15.59 -0.26
N VAL A 3 -13.76 14.91 -0.76
CA VAL A 3 -13.50 13.49 -0.45
C VAL A 3 -12.90 13.43 0.96
N TRP A 4 -13.59 12.82 1.91
CA TRP A 4 -13.13 12.65 3.28
C TRP A 4 -12.37 11.32 3.40
N PHE A 5 -11.08 11.37 3.70
CA PHE A 5 -10.22 10.19 3.88
C PHE A 5 -9.81 10.09 5.35
N LEU A 6 -10.33 9.08 6.09
CA LEU A 6 -9.67 8.43 7.24
C LEU A 6 -10.57 7.32 7.84
N ALA A 7 -10.02 6.14 8.11
CA ALA A 7 -10.39 5.29 9.26
C ALA A 7 -9.32 4.22 9.54
N ALA A 8 -8.90 4.11 10.81
CA ALA A 8 -8.31 2.91 11.40
C ALA A 8 -9.46 2.01 11.95
N LEU A 9 -9.23 0.73 12.34
CA LEU A 9 -10.27 -0.33 12.62
C LEU A 9 -10.09 -1.17 13.93
N LEU A 10 -10.96 -1.04 14.97
CA LEU A 10 -11.02 -1.77 16.28
C LEU A 10 -12.38 -2.48 16.42
N ALA A 11 -12.46 -3.80 16.58
CA ALA A 11 -13.68 -4.59 16.83
C ALA A 11 -13.47 -6.00 17.45
N SER A 12 -13.54 -6.07 18.78
CA SER A 12 -13.69 -7.29 19.58
C SER A 12 -14.65 -8.36 19.04
N GLY A 13 -14.22 -9.64 18.98
CA GLY A 13 -15.08 -10.85 19.07
C GLY A 13 -15.17 -11.77 17.84
N ASP A 14 -15.33 -13.08 18.09
CA ASP A 14 -15.19 -14.24 17.18
C ASP A 14 -16.27 -14.44 16.06
N ASP A 15 -16.79 -13.40 15.41
CA ASP A 15 -17.83 -13.54 14.35
C ASP A 15 -17.42 -12.91 12.99
N PRO A 16 -17.14 -13.71 11.94
CA PRO A 16 -16.73 -13.24 10.61
C PRO A 16 -17.84 -12.54 9.80
N HIS A 17 -19.05 -12.37 10.37
CA HIS A 17 -20.17 -11.67 9.75
C HIS A 17 -20.68 -10.43 10.53
N ALA A 18 -19.98 -9.98 11.58
CA ALA A 18 -20.42 -8.84 12.38
C ALA A 18 -20.18 -7.46 11.71
N PRO A 19 -21.09 -6.47 11.90
CA PRO A 19 -20.94 -5.12 11.35
C PRO A 19 -19.84 -4.30 12.05
N LEU A 20 -18.96 -3.68 11.25
CA LEU A 20 -17.82 -2.86 11.71
C LEU A 20 -18.28 -1.70 12.63
N ARG A 21 -17.80 -1.66 13.88
CA ARG A 21 -18.07 -0.55 14.81
C ARG A 21 -16.97 0.51 14.81
N VAL A 22 -17.28 1.68 14.26
CA VAL A 22 -16.41 2.86 14.27
C VAL A 22 -16.31 3.47 15.68
N LEU A 23 -15.14 3.39 16.32
CA LEU A 23 -14.87 3.91 17.67
C LEU A 23 -14.08 5.23 17.67
N ARG A 24 -14.74 6.33 17.31
CA ARG A 24 -14.38 7.74 17.60
C ARG A 24 -13.87 8.57 16.40
N TRP A 25 -14.77 9.47 16.04
CA TRP A 25 -14.61 10.62 15.18
C TRP A 25 -13.68 11.68 15.81
N ILE A 26 -12.69 12.17 15.07
CA ILE A 26 -12.08 13.49 15.36
C ILE A 26 -12.57 14.44 14.26
N PRO A 27 -13.65 15.20 14.50
CA PRO A 27 -14.17 16.09 13.49
C PRO A 27 -13.28 17.32 13.35
N CYS A 28 -13.00 17.75 12.12
CA CYS A 28 -12.72 19.17 11.84
C CYS A 28 -14.00 20.03 11.88
N ALA A 29 -15.19 19.45 12.05
CA ALA A 29 -16.43 20.20 12.26
C ALA A 29 -17.45 19.38 13.06
N ARG A 30 -18.04 20.01 14.09
CA ARG A 30 -19.11 19.46 14.95
C ARG A 30 -20.31 19.00 14.11
N SER A 31 -20.34 17.73 13.73
CA SER A 31 -21.52 17.09 13.12
C SER A 31 -21.85 15.82 13.91
N ALA A 32 -23.12 15.66 14.28
CA ALA A 32 -23.63 14.53 15.06
C ALA A 32 -23.85 13.25 14.22
N ALA A 33 -23.88 13.37 12.89
CA ALA A 33 -23.97 12.23 11.99
C ALA A 33 -22.56 11.77 11.58
N ARG A 34 -22.32 10.45 11.56
CA ARG A 34 -21.09 9.85 11.01
C ARG A 34 -21.16 9.90 9.49
N PRO A 35 -20.42 10.76 8.77
CA PRO A 35 -20.38 10.68 7.32
C PRO A 35 -19.68 9.39 6.86
N PRO A 36 -19.96 8.97 5.62
CA PRO A 36 -19.33 7.81 5.04
C PRO A 36 -17.82 8.05 4.85
N VAL A 37 -17.04 6.96 4.93
CA VAL A 37 -15.58 6.97 4.83
C VAL A 37 -15.15 6.18 3.60
N VAL A 38 -14.22 6.73 2.83
CA VAL A 38 -13.57 5.97 1.75
C VAL A 38 -12.41 5.17 2.33
N VAL A 39 -12.47 3.86 2.16
CA VAL A 39 -11.42 2.89 2.46
C VAL A 39 -10.61 2.67 1.20
N VAL A 40 -9.35 3.08 1.25
CA VAL A 40 -8.36 2.95 0.18
C VAL A 40 -7.39 1.85 0.59
N PRO A 41 -7.39 0.66 -0.06
CA PRO A 41 -6.57 -0.46 0.37
C PRO A 41 -5.08 -0.12 0.55
N TYR A 42 -4.50 0.64 -0.38
CA TYR A 42 -3.13 1.16 -0.29
C TYR A 42 -2.81 1.77 1.07
N LEU A 43 -3.68 2.66 1.55
CA LEU A 43 -3.51 3.38 2.79
C LEU A 43 -3.65 2.46 4.02
N VAL A 44 -4.59 1.51 3.96
CA VAL A 44 -4.74 0.52 5.02
C VAL A 44 -3.50 -0.38 5.12
N HIS A 45 -2.90 -0.76 4.00
CA HIS A 45 -1.69 -1.58 3.97
C HIS A 45 -0.51 -0.92 4.67
N LEU A 46 -0.22 0.34 4.31
CA LEU A 46 0.89 1.09 4.88
C LEU A 46 0.70 1.30 6.39
N TYR A 47 -0.53 1.60 6.82
CA TYR A 47 -0.84 1.76 8.23
C TYR A 47 -0.78 0.46 9.03
N GLY A 48 -1.32 -0.63 8.49
CA GLY A 48 -1.20 -1.94 9.13
C GLY A 48 0.26 -2.33 9.33
N TRP A 49 1.11 -2.04 8.33
CA TRP A 49 2.52 -2.36 8.38
C TRP A 49 3.28 -1.52 9.41
N ASP A 50 3.00 -0.22 9.50
CA ASP A 50 3.57 0.65 10.55
C ASP A 50 3.09 0.25 11.95
N ALA A 51 1.80 -0.05 12.11
CA ALA A 51 1.22 -0.45 13.38
C ALA A 51 1.91 -1.70 13.94
N LEU A 52 2.11 -2.74 13.11
CA LEU A 52 2.81 -3.96 13.52
C LEU A 52 4.20 -3.67 14.10
N LYS A 53 4.94 -2.74 13.50
CA LYS A 53 6.29 -2.39 13.95
C LYS A 53 6.30 -1.62 15.23
N THR A 54 5.49 -0.57 15.28
CA THR A 54 5.54 0.35 16.39
C THR A 54 5.01 -0.37 17.66
N TYR A 55 4.10 -1.36 17.53
CA TYR A 55 3.30 -2.00 18.62
C TYR A 55 3.96 -3.27 19.08
N ALA A 56 5.01 -3.70 18.40
CA ALA A 56 5.89 -4.77 18.81
C ALA A 56 6.32 -4.59 20.28
N GLY A 57 6.09 -5.63 21.09
CA GLY A 57 6.48 -5.65 22.51
C GLY A 57 5.57 -4.84 23.45
N THR A 58 4.55 -4.15 22.95
CA THR A 58 3.56 -3.44 23.79
C THR A 58 2.37 -4.34 24.15
N VAL A 59 1.56 -3.91 25.12
CA VAL A 59 0.31 -4.60 25.51
C VAL A 59 -0.73 -4.70 24.38
N HIS A 60 -0.59 -3.88 23.33
CA HIS A 60 -1.50 -3.88 22.17
C HIS A 60 -1.01 -4.77 21.03
N HIS A 61 0.17 -5.39 21.13
CA HIS A 61 0.78 -6.13 20.02
C HIS A 61 -0.08 -7.27 19.48
N ALA A 62 -0.59 -8.12 20.38
CA ALA A 62 -1.39 -9.30 20.00
C ALA A 62 -2.68 -8.90 19.27
N ASN A 63 -3.30 -7.85 19.78
CA ASN A 63 -4.47 -7.25 19.17
C ASN A 63 -4.14 -6.70 17.76
N VAL A 64 -3.01 -6.02 17.58
CA VAL A 64 -2.61 -5.53 16.25
C VAL A 64 -2.39 -6.63 15.23
N ILE A 65 -1.84 -7.74 15.67
CA ILE A 65 -1.71 -8.93 14.84
C ILE A 65 -3.08 -9.49 14.42
N ALA A 66 -4.06 -9.52 15.33
CA ALA A 66 -5.40 -10.03 15.06
C ALA A 66 -6.13 -9.20 13.99
N ASP A 67 -6.10 -7.88 14.11
CA ASP A 67 -6.77 -6.97 13.16
C ASP A 67 -6.15 -7.01 11.78
N VAL A 68 -4.81 -7.03 11.72
CA VAL A 68 -4.14 -7.17 10.43
C VAL A 68 -4.54 -8.49 9.79
N ARG A 69 -4.62 -9.59 10.54
CA ARG A 69 -5.10 -10.87 10.00
C ARG A 69 -6.51 -10.76 9.44
N ALA A 70 -7.44 -10.17 10.18
CA ALA A 70 -8.83 -9.99 9.76
C ALA A 70 -8.90 -9.15 8.48
N TYR A 71 -8.14 -8.05 8.40
CA TYR A 71 -8.03 -7.24 7.20
C TYR A 71 -7.44 -8.02 6.02
N LEU A 72 -6.38 -8.82 6.23
CA LEU A 72 -5.78 -9.63 5.18
C LEU A 72 -6.82 -10.62 4.62
N GLU A 73 -7.59 -11.30 5.47
CA GLU A 73 -8.69 -12.17 5.01
C GLU A 73 -9.77 -11.39 4.28
N TRP A 74 -10.17 -10.21 4.79
CA TRP A 74 -11.14 -9.32 4.15
C TRP A 74 -10.72 -8.90 2.75
N TYR A 75 -9.45 -8.51 2.57
CA TYR A 75 -8.87 -8.11 1.29
C TYR A 75 -8.84 -9.31 0.35
N LEU A 76 -8.38 -10.48 0.86
CA LEU A 76 -8.29 -11.67 0.04
C LEU A 76 -9.67 -12.16 -0.45
N ALA A 77 -10.72 -11.99 0.35
CA ALA A 77 -12.10 -12.35 -0.01
C ALA A 77 -12.75 -11.38 -1.00
N ARG A 78 -12.18 -10.18 -1.19
CA ARG A 78 -12.72 -9.11 -2.05
C ARG A 78 -11.96 -8.92 -3.35
N ARG A 79 -10.92 -9.72 -3.58
CA ARG A 79 -10.28 -9.79 -4.89
C ARG A 79 -11.33 -10.15 -5.94
N ARG A 80 -11.33 -9.44 -7.07
CA ARG A 80 -12.23 -9.66 -8.20
C ARG A 80 -11.42 -9.90 -9.46
N GLY A 81 -12.10 -10.34 -10.51
CA GLY A 81 -11.49 -10.57 -11.80
C GLY A 81 -12.38 -11.41 -12.72
N PRO A 82 -12.30 -11.20 -14.05
CA PRO A 82 -11.64 -10.06 -14.68
C PRO A 82 -12.39 -8.74 -14.39
N ASP A 83 -11.66 -7.66 -14.13
CA ASP A 83 -12.24 -6.33 -13.94
C ASP A 83 -12.36 -5.53 -15.27
N ARG A 84 -12.65 -4.22 -15.19
CA ARG A 84 -12.81 -3.37 -16.38
C ARG A 84 -11.57 -3.28 -17.28
N TYR A 85 -10.39 -3.65 -16.77
CA TYR A 85 -9.16 -3.71 -17.54
C TYR A 85 -8.72 -5.16 -17.85
N GLY A 86 -9.58 -6.14 -17.57
CA GLY A 86 -9.26 -7.57 -17.73
C GLY A 86 -8.33 -8.12 -16.64
N LEU A 87 -8.04 -7.35 -15.58
CA LEU A 87 -7.15 -7.79 -14.51
C LEU A 87 -7.87 -8.74 -13.54
N VAL A 88 -7.13 -9.74 -13.05
CA VAL A 88 -7.58 -10.67 -12.01
C VAL A 88 -6.82 -10.41 -10.73
N GLY A 89 -7.53 -10.40 -9.61
CA GLY A 89 -6.96 -10.18 -8.28
C GLY A 89 -7.06 -8.75 -7.77
N THR A 90 -7.77 -7.85 -8.46
CA THR A 90 -7.89 -6.44 -8.07
C THR A 90 -8.90 -6.23 -6.95
N VAL A 91 -8.71 -5.16 -6.17
CA VAL A 91 -9.58 -4.78 -5.06
C VAL A 91 -9.92 -3.30 -5.20
N ASP A 92 -11.21 -2.97 -5.23
CA ASP A 92 -11.69 -1.60 -5.33
C ASP A 92 -11.40 -0.80 -4.05
N ASP A 93 -11.48 0.52 -4.16
CA ASP A 93 -11.84 1.39 -3.05
C ASP A 93 -13.23 1.04 -2.56
N HIS A 94 -13.46 1.21 -1.26
CA HIS A 94 -14.75 0.93 -0.66
C HIS A 94 -15.30 2.13 0.09
N LEU A 95 -16.62 2.24 0.16
CA LEU A 95 -17.34 3.15 1.02
C LEU A 95 -17.75 2.39 2.27
N LEU A 96 -17.25 2.82 3.43
CA LEU A 96 -17.82 2.49 4.72
C LEU A 96 -18.97 3.45 4.99
N THR A 97 -20.19 2.96 4.90
CA THR A 97 -21.41 3.75 5.12
C THR A 97 -21.62 4.02 6.61
N ALA A 98 -22.50 4.99 6.93
CA ALA A 98 -22.78 5.38 8.31
C ALA A 98 -23.35 4.25 9.18
N ASP A 99 -24.05 3.29 8.55
CA ASP A 99 -24.62 2.08 9.13
C ASP A 99 -23.65 0.88 9.15
N GLY A 100 -22.39 1.08 8.73
CA GLY A 100 -21.32 0.09 8.86
C GLY A 100 -21.20 -0.90 7.70
N ARG A 101 -21.94 -0.71 6.61
CA ARG A 101 -21.78 -1.52 5.39
C ARG A 101 -20.52 -1.09 4.64
N VAL A 102 -19.89 -2.04 3.97
CA VAL A 102 -18.71 -1.79 3.14
C VAL A 102 -19.03 -2.10 1.69
N GLU A 103 -19.18 -1.05 0.88
CA GLU A 103 -19.65 -1.14 -0.49
C GLU A 103 -18.52 -0.79 -1.46
N PRO A 104 -18.27 -1.60 -2.50
CA PRO A 104 -17.26 -1.27 -3.50
C PRO A 104 -17.66 -0.01 -4.28
N LEU A 105 -16.69 0.86 -4.54
CA LEU A 105 -16.89 2.04 -5.37
C LEU A 105 -16.70 1.77 -6.87
N GLY A 106 -16.33 0.53 -7.25
CA GLY A 106 -16.09 0.14 -8.63
C GLY A 106 -14.89 0.83 -9.26
N ARG A 107 -13.95 1.30 -8.44
CA ARG A 107 -12.72 1.97 -8.87
C ARG A 107 -11.59 1.69 -7.90
N TYR A 108 -10.38 1.80 -8.42
CA TYR A 108 -9.12 1.91 -7.72
C TYR A 108 -8.22 2.83 -8.57
N ASP A 109 -7.20 3.42 -7.96
CA ASP A 109 -6.26 4.32 -8.63
C ASP A 109 -5.00 3.60 -9.12
N SER A 110 -4.55 2.56 -8.41
CA SER A 110 -3.33 1.83 -8.71
C SER A 110 -3.38 0.35 -8.30
N ALA A 111 -3.50 -0.54 -9.30
CA ALA A 111 -3.51 -1.99 -9.09
C ALA A 111 -2.13 -2.54 -8.67
N ASP A 112 -1.03 -2.02 -9.24
CA ASP A 112 0.31 -2.47 -8.86
C ASP A 112 0.67 -2.05 -7.43
N ALA A 113 0.42 -0.79 -7.05
CA ALA A 113 0.69 -0.31 -5.68
C ALA A 113 -0.20 -1.01 -4.64
N TYR A 114 -1.48 -1.26 -4.95
CA TYR A 114 -2.38 -1.97 -4.03
C TYR A 114 -1.87 -3.39 -3.77
N ALA A 115 -1.51 -4.10 -4.83
CA ALA A 115 -0.95 -5.45 -4.72
C ALA A 115 0.40 -5.45 -3.99
N ALA A 116 1.28 -4.50 -4.31
CA ALA A 116 2.61 -4.39 -3.74
C ALA A 116 2.60 -4.10 -2.23
N THR A 117 1.83 -3.09 -1.83
CA THR A 117 1.67 -2.73 -0.41
C THR A 117 0.94 -3.81 0.37
N PHE A 118 0.03 -4.57 -0.27
CA PHE A 118 -0.57 -5.75 0.34
C PHE A 118 0.48 -6.82 0.68
N LEU A 119 1.39 -7.12 -0.26
CA LEU A 119 2.49 -8.07 -0.02
C LEU A 119 3.46 -7.58 1.06
N LEU A 120 3.69 -6.27 1.16
CA LEU A 120 4.43 -5.65 2.26
C LEU A 120 3.75 -5.90 3.62
N LEU A 121 2.42 -5.68 3.69
CA LEU A 121 1.64 -5.95 4.91
C LEU A 121 1.66 -7.44 5.28
N VAL A 122 1.53 -8.33 4.30
CA VAL A 122 1.63 -9.79 4.50
C VAL A 122 2.99 -10.17 5.10
N ASP A 123 4.10 -9.61 4.57
CA ASP A 123 5.43 -9.86 5.13
C ASP A 123 5.55 -9.32 6.57
N GLY A 124 4.98 -8.14 6.84
CA GLY A 124 4.90 -7.58 8.19
C GLY A 124 4.14 -8.51 9.14
N TYR A 125 2.95 -8.95 8.74
CA TYR A 125 2.08 -9.82 9.53
C TYR A 125 2.75 -11.13 9.91
N VAL A 126 3.32 -11.84 8.93
CA VAL A 126 3.97 -13.13 9.19
C VAL A 126 5.25 -12.96 10.02
N THR A 127 5.95 -11.83 9.88
CA THR A 127 7.10 -11.51 10.75
C THR A 127 6.67 -11.30 12.20
N ALA A 128 5.63 -10.49 12.42
CA ALA A 128 5.17 -10.12 13.76
C ALA A 128 4.48 -11.28 14.49
N SER A 129 3.71 -12.10 13.77
CA SER A 129 2.92 -13.20 14.33
C SER A 129 3.65 -14.54 14.36
N GLY A 130 4.61 -14.77 13.47
CA GLY A 130 5.17 -16.10 13.23
C GLY A 130 4.21 -17.07 12.51
N ASP A 131 3.03 -16.64 12.06
CA ASP A 131 2.00 -17.50 11.46
C ASP A 131 2.35 -17.90 10.00
N THR A 132 3.38 -18.74 9.88
CA THR A 132 3.83 -19.33 8.61
C THR A 132 2.80 -20.27 8.00
N LEU A 133 1.94 -20.88 8.83
CA LEU A 133 0.88 -21.76 8.37
C LEU A 133 -0.25 -20.99 7.67
N TRP A 134 -0.60 -19.80 8.15
CA TRP A 134 -1.50 -18.88 7.46
C TRP A 134 -0.97 -18.52 6.07
N PHE A 135 0.31 -18.13 5.98
CA PHE A 135 0.95 -17.84 4.69
C PHE A 135 0.85 -19.03 3.73
N ARG A 136 1.19 -20.23 4.21
CA ARG A 136 1.10 -21.46 3.41
C ARG A 136 -0.32 -21.73 2.92
N ARG A 137 -1.34 -21.59 3.78
CA ARG A 137 -2.76 -21.81 3.42
C ARG A 137 -3.30 -20.79 2.42
N ARG A 138 -2.74 -19.58 2.40
CA ARG A 138 -3.13 -18.51 1.47
C ARG A 138 -2.20 -18.39 0.26
N LEU A 139 -1.24 -19.30 0.08
CA LEU A 139 -0.21 -19.18 -0.95
C LEU A 139 -0.76 -19.00 -2.37
N GLY A 140 -1.83 -19.73 -2.74
CA GLY A 140 -2.48 -19.57 -4.04
C GLY A 140 -3.00 -18.14 -4.26
N ALA A 141 -3.71 -17.59 -3.27
CA ALA A 141 -4.21 -16.23 -3.30
C ALA A 141 -3.09 -15.17 -3.32
N LEU A 142 -2.00 -15.41 -2.59
CA LEU A 142 -0.84 -14.51 -2.59
C LEU A 142 -0.09 -14.53 -3.92
N ARG A 143 -0.04 -15.68 -4.62
CA ARG A 143 0.50 -15.78 -5.97
C ARG A 143 -0.30 -14.95 -6.96
N GLU A 144 -1.62 -14.96 -6.89
CA GLU A 144 -2.46 -14.11 -7.74
C GLU A 144 -2.12 -12.62 -7.56
N VAL A 145 -1.95 -12.17 -6.30
CA VAL A 145 -1.58 -10.78 -6.02
C VAL A 145 -0.18 -10.44 -6.56
N ALA A 146 0.80 -11.33 -6.40
CA ALA A 146 2.14 -11.11 -6.93
C ALA A 146 2.17 -11.15 -8.47
N TYR A 147 1.36 -12.02 -9.07
CA TYR A 147 1.23 -12.13 -10.52
C TYR A 147 0.56 -10.90 -11.13
N LEU A 148 -0.43 -10.30 -10.46
CA LEU A 148 -1.04 -9.03 -10.88
C LEU A 148 0.03 -7.94 -11.11
N ILE A 149 0.99 -7.78 -10.19
CA ILE A 149 2.11 -6.85 -10.37
C ILE A 149 2.92 -7.19 -11.63
N ALA A 150 3.23 -8.48 -11.85
CA ALA A 150 3.98 -8.93 -13.02
C ALA A 150 3.24 -8.66 -14.34
N THR A 151 1.90 -8.74 -14.36
CA THR A 151 1.10 -8.43 -15.56
C THR A 151 1.07 -6.94 -15.91
N LEU A 152 1.38 -6.08 -14.94
CA LEU A 152 1.41 -4.62 -15.13
C LEU A 152 2.78 -4.10 -15.55
N VAL A 153 3.79 -4.97 -15.69
CA VAL A 153 5.11 -4.61 -16.19
C VAL A 153 5.02 -4.27 -17.68
N ASP A 154 5.42 -3.06 -18.03
CA ASP A 154 5.57 -2.66 -19.41
C ASP A 154 6.80 -3.35 -20.04
N PRO A 155 6.62 -4.12 -21.13
CA PRO A 155 7.73 -4.84 -21.75
C PRO A 155 8.78 -3.93 -22.41
N VAL A 156 8.45 -2.66 -22.69
CA VAL A 156 9.35 -1.71 -23.35
C VAL A 156 10.41 -1.17 -22.39
N ASP A 157 10.02 -0.80 -21.17
CA ASP A 157 10.94 -0.19 -20.20
C ASP A 157 11.05 -0.93 -18.86
N GLY A 158 10.24 -1.97 -18.64
CA GLY A 158 10.31 -2.81 -17.45
C GLY A 158 9.79 -2.16 -16.17
N LEU A 159 9.15 -0.98 -16.27
CA LEU A 159 8.42 -0.36 -15.16
C LEU A 159 7.00 -0.92 -15.08
N THR A 160 6.39 -0.93 -13.91
CA THR A 160 4.96 -1.22 -13.73
C THR A 160 4.11 0.01 -14.01
N ARG A 161 2.91 -0.22 -14.56
CA ARG A 161 1.86 0.80 -14.74
C ARG A 161 0.84 0.68 -13.61
N ALA A 162 0.36 1.82 -13.13
CA ALA A 162 -0.68 1.88 -12.08
C ALA A 162 -1.93 1.06 -12.47
N VAL A 163 -2.35 1.19 -13.73
CA VAL A 163 -3.39 0.42 -14.39
C VAL A 163 -2.99 0.20 -15.84
N PRO A 164 -3.67 -0.68 -16.61
CA PRO A 164 -3.46 -0.74 -18.05
C PRO A 164 -3.65 0.65 -18.69
N ASP A 165 -2.72 1.03 -19.55
CA ASP A 165 -2.57 2.38 -20.14
C ASP A 165 -2.30 3.54 -19.16
N GLY A 166 -2.18 3.27 -17.86
CA GLY A 166 -1.86 4.25 -16.84
C GLY A 166 -0.39 4.72 -16.85
N ALA A 167 -0.14 5.76 -16.05
CA ALA A 167 1.20 6.26 -15.78
C ALA A 167 2.00 5.27 -14.92
N LYS A 168 3.33 5.44 -14.95
CA LYS A 168 4.30 4.64 -14.21
C LYS A 168 4.87 5.52 -13.11
N TYR A 169 4.31 5.44 -11.91
CA TYR A 169 4.71 6.29 -10.79
C TYR A 169 5.94 5.74 -10.10
N LEU A 170 6.82 6.64 -9.62
CA LEU A 170 8.00 6.28 -8.84
C LEU A 170 7.63 5.48 -7.59
N MET A 171 6.62 5.94 -6.85
CA MET A 171 6.17 5.31 -5.60
C MET A 171 5.71 3.88 -5.86
N ASP A 172 4.79 3.69 -6.81
CA ASP A 172 4.21 2.41 -7.18
C ASP A 172 5.29 1.41 -7.62
N ASN A 173 6.23 1.85 -8.45
CA ASN A 173 7.32 0.99 -8.94
C ASN A 173 8.30 0.60 -7.82
N VAL A 174 8.58 1.52 -6.90
CA VAL A 174 9.40 1.25 -5.71
C VAL A 174 8.71 0.23 -4.81
N GLU A 175 7.41 0.39 -4.58
CA GLU A 175 6.61 -0.52 -3.77
C GLU A 175 6.49 -1.89 -4.43
N ALA A 176 6.23 -1.96 -5.74
CA ALA A 176 6.19 -3.20 -6.51
C ALA A 176 7.50 -3.98 -6.39
N TYR A 177 8.65 -3.30 -6.47
CA TYR A 177 9.94 -3.92 -6.21
C TYR A 177 10.03 -4.49 -4.78
N ALA A 178 9.62 -3.73 -3.76
CA ALA A 178 9.66 -4.17 -2.37
C ALA A 178 8.72 -5.36 -2.11
N GLY A 179 7.46 -5.26 -2.55
CA GLY A 179 6.45 -6.30 -2.40
C GLY A 179 6.86 -7.61 -3.05
N LEU A 180 7.32 -7.58 -4.31
CA LEU A 180 7.81 -8.77 -5.01
C LEU A 180 9.05 -9.35 -4.34
N THR A 181 9.99 -8.53 -3.87
CA THR A 181 11.20 -8.98 -3.17
C THR A 181 10.85 -9.73 -1.88
N LEU A 182 9.96 -9.16 -1.07
CA LEU A 182 9.54 -9.76 0.20
C LEU A 182 8.73 -11.04 -0.02
N PHE A 183 7.82 -11.04 -1.00
CA PHE A 183 7.06 -12.23 -1.37
C PHE A 183 7.98 -13.35 -1.87
N ALA A 184 8.89 -13.07 -2.80
CA ALA A 184 9.86 -14.04 -3.31
C ALA A 184 10.72 -14.64 -2.18
N ARG A 185 11.18 -13.80 -1.24
CA ARG A 185 11.95 -14.25 -0.07
C ARG A 185 11.17 -15.26 0.77
N ARG A 186 9.88 -15.01 1.02
CA ARG A 186 9.03 -15.94 1.79
C ARG A 186 8.67 -17.19 1.00
N LEU A 187 8.33 -17.02 -0.28
CA LEU A 187 7.97 -18.11 -1.18
C LEU A 187 9.10 -19.13 -1.31
N ARG A 188 10.37 -18.70 -1.18
CA ARG A 188 11.55 -19.57 -1.29
C ARG A 188 11.52 -20.80 -0.37
N ALA A 189 10.87 -20.72 0.80
CA ALA A 189 10.74 -21.86 1.71
C ALA A 189 9.72 -22.92 1.23
N TYR A 190 8.85 -22.57 0.29
CA TYR A 190 7.74 -23.40 -0.19
C TYR A 190 7.90 -23.80 -1.66
N ASP A 191 8.39 -22.87 -2.50
CA ASP A 191 8.63 -23.05 -3.91
C ASP A 191 9.86 -22.22 -4.37
N PRO A 192 11.09 -22.78 -4.26
CA PRO A 192 12.30 -22.08 -4.67
C PRO A 192 12.36 -21.73 -6.17
N ARG A 193 11.65 -22.47 -7.01
CA ARG A 193 11.62 -22.23 -8.46
C ARG A 193 10.77 -21.00 -8.76
N GLU A 194 9.58 -20.94 -8.22
CA GLU A 194 8.68 -19.80 -8.41
C GLU A 194 9.16 -18.56 -7.65
N ALA A 195 9.83 -18.71 -6.51
CA ALA A 195 10.51 -17.59 -5.85
C ALA A 195 11.49 -16.89 -6.79
N ARG A 196 12.27 -17.64 -7.58
CA ARG A 196 13.20 -17.07 -8.57
C ARG A 196 12.48 -16.33 -9.70
N TYR A 197 11.25 -16.74 -10.05
CA TYR A 197 10.43 -16.02 -11.02
C TYR A 197 10.13 -14.60 -10.53
N TYR A 198 9.51 -14.43 -9.36
CA TYR A 198 9.21 -13.10 -8.81
C TYR A 198 10.46 -12.27 -8.46
N GLU A 199 11.54 -12.92 -8.01
CA GLU A 199 12.83 -12.27 -7.78
C GLU A 199 13.41 -11.68 -9.09
N SER A 200 13.23 -12.37 -10.22
CA SER A 200 13.69 -11.85 -11.52
C SER A 200 12.94 -10.58 -11.93
N PHE A 201 11.61 -10.52 -11.69
CA PHE A 201 10.80 -9.31 -11.91
C PHE A 201 11.24 -8.17 -11.01
N ALA A 202 11.42 -8.42 -9.70
CA ALA A 202 11.90 -7.40 -8.78
C ALA A 202 13.27 -6.85 -9.23
N GLN A 203 14.21 -7.72 -9.61
CA GLN A 203 15.51 -7.26 -10.09
C GLN A 203 15.42 -6.48 -11.41
N ALA A 204 14.55 -6.88 -12.33
CA ALA A 204 14.30 -6.14 -13.57
C ALA A 204 13.72 -4.75 -13.28
N LEU A 205 12.75 -4.66 -12.38
CA LEU A 205 12.11 -3.41 -11.96
C LEU A 205 13.11 -2.47 -11.27
N ARG A 206 14.00 -3.00 -10.41
CA ARG A 206 15.09 -2.21 -9.82
C ARG A 206 16.01 -1.59 -10.88
N ARG A 207 16.34 -2.35 -11.92
CA ARG A 207 17.15 -1.84 -13.06
C ARG A 207 16.36 -0.81 -13.87
N ALA A 208 15.07 -1.02 -14.08
CA ALA A 208 14.19 -0.09 -14.77
C ALA A 208 14.09 1.24 -14.01
N LEU A 209 13.86 1.24 -12.69
CA LEU A 209 13.86 2.44 -11.85
C LEU A 209 15.14 3.28 -12.03
N ALA A 210 16.30 2.62 -12.00
CA ALA A 210 17.60 3.30 -12.14
C ALA A 210 17.87 3.81 -13.57
N ARG A 211 17.31 3.17 -14.60
CA ARG A 211 17.52 3.54 -16.00
C ARG A 211 16.51 4.58 -16.49
N GLU A 212 15.27 4.46 -16.07
CA GLU A 212 14.14 5.18 -16.63
C GLU A 212 13.74 6.41 -15.80
N LEU A 213 13.86 6.33 -14.47
CA LEU A 213 13.40 7.40 -13.57
C LEU A 213 14.55 8.15 -12.89
N TYR A 214 15.70 7.52 -12.67
CA TYR A 214 16.82 8.16 -11.96
C TYR A 214 17.66 9.04 -12.89
N ASP A 215 17.89 10.29 -12.46
CA ASP A 215 18.83 11.20 -13.07
C ASP A 215 20.13 11.26 -12.24
N PRO A 216 21.26 10.72 -12.75
CA PRO A 216 22.52 10.70 -12.01
C PRO A 216 23.16 12.09 -11.84
N TYR A 217 22.80 13.08 -12.66
CA TYR A 217 23.36 14.43 -12.58
C TYR A 217 22.74 15.23 -11.43
N THR A 218 21.44 15.10 -11.24
CA THR A 218 20.71 15.77 -10.14
C THR A 218 20.65 14.90 -8.88
N GLY A 219 20.82 13.58 -9.03
CA GLY A 219 20.61 12.61 -7.96
C GLY A 219 19.13 12.45 -7.58
N LEU A 220 18.22 12.88 -8.44
CA LEU A 220 16.77 12.84 -8.21
C LEU A 220 16.11 11.82 -9.14
N TYR A 221 14.93 11.36 -8.74
CA TYR A 221 14.07 10.55 -9.58
C TYR A 221 12.96 11.40 -10.19
N ALA A 222 12.62 11.17 -11.44
CA ALA A 222 11.32 11.54 -11.98
C ALA A 222 10.21 10.92 -11.13
N TRP A 223 9.14 11.67 -10.85
CA TRP A 223 8.04 11.16 -10.04
C TRP A 223 7.08 10.28 -10.85
N ALA A 224 7.09 10.39 -12.18
CA ALA A 224 6.36 9.51 -13.09
C ALA A 224 6.97 9.45 -14.50
N LYS A 225 6.55 8.44 -15.26
CA LYS A 225 6.71 8.34 -16.71
C LYS A 225 5.38 7.93 -17.35
N ASP A 226 4.96 8.60 -18.42
CA ASP A 226 3.76 8.27 -19.19
C ASP A 226 3.97 8.53 -20.70
N GLN A 227 2.88 8.62 -21.47
CA GLN A 227 2.92 8.90 -22.91
C GLN A 227 3.48 10.29 -23.26
N ALA A 228 3.37 11.26 -22.35
CA ALA A 228 3.96 12.59 -22.52
C ALA A 228 5.47 12.61 -22.19
N GLY A 229 5.99 11.53 -21.61
CA GLY A 229 7.39 11.33 -21.30
C GLY A 229 7.67 11.33 -19.80
N LEU A 230 8.84 11.85 -19.43
CA LEU A 230 9.35 11.79 -18.07
C LEU A 230 8.96 13.04 -17.26
N HIS A 231 8.32 12.84 -16.12
CA HIS A 231 7.90 13.93 -15.23
C HIS A 231 8.96 14.19 -14.16
N ARG A 232 9.84 15.15 -14.42
CA ARG A 232 10.91 15.55 -13.49
C ARG A 232 10.34 16.28 -12.26
N PRO A 233 10.93 16.12 -11.07
CA PRO A 233 10.41 16.73 -9.85
C PRO A 233 10.79 18.22 -9.74
N ASP A 234 9.83 19.04 -9.34
CA ASP A 234 10.07 20.34 -8.71
C ASP A 234 10.02 20.19 -7.18
N LEU A 235 11.18 20.26 -6.50
CA LEU A 235 11.26 20.07 -5.05
C LEU A 235 10.54 21.14 -4.22
N ARG A 236 10.06 22.23 -4.85
CA ARG A 236 9.19 23.22 -4.19
C ARG A 236 7.74 22.74 -4.11
N ARG A 237 7.36 21.80 -4.97
CA ARG A 237 6.07 21.14 -4.94
C ARG A 237 6.16 19.91 -4.04
N PHE A 238 5.29 19.85 -3.03
CA PHE A 238 5.34 18.73 -2.09
C PHE A 238 4.92 17.41 -2.75
N TYR A 239 3.68 17.34 -3.26
CA TYR A 239 3.15 16.14 -3.92
C TYR A 239 2.83 16.40 -5.40
N PRO A 240 3.18 15.49 -6.32
CA PRO A 240 3.93 14.24 -6.10
C PRO A 240 5.46 14.40 -5.97
N ASP A 241 6.00 15.56 -6.32
CA ASP A 241 7.41 15.77 -6.65
C ASP A 241 8.41 15.48 -5.51
N ALA A 242 8.44 16.32 -4.47
CA ALA A 242 9.38 16.15 -3.35
C ALA A 242 9.08 14.89 -2.52
N TYR A 243 7.79 14.58 -2.34
CA TYR A 243 7.33 13.45 -1.53
C TYR A 243 7.77 12.10 -2.12
N ALA A 244 7.63 11.90 -3.43
CA ALA A 244 8.00 10.64 -4.08
C ALA A 244 9.50 10.32 -3.93
N GLN A 245 10.36 11.34 -3.75
CA GLN A 245 11.81 11.13 -3.55
C GLN A 245 12.15 10.38 -2.25
N LEU A 246 11.23 10.33 -1.28
CA LEU A 246 11.42 9.60 -0.03
C LEU A 246 11.36 8.08 -0.21
N PHE A 247 10.63 7.61 -1.22
CA PHE A 247 10.28 6.20 -1.40
C PHE A 247 11.49 5.31 -1.71
N PRO A 248 12.39 5.68 -2.66
CA PRO A 248 13.61 4.91 -2.87
C PRO A 248 14.48 4.77 -1.62
N ALA A 249 14.51 5.77 -0.74
CA ALA A 249 15.25 5.70 0.52
C ALA A 249 14.56 4.79 1.55
N PHE A 250 13.22 4.85 1.65
CA PHE A 250 12.42 4.07 2.60
C PHE A 250 12.63 2.56 2.46
N ILE A 251 12.82 2.08 1.23
CA ILE A 251 13.02 0.66 0.95
C ILE A 251 14.48 0.27 0.65
N GLY A 252 15.43 1.18 0.88
CA GLY A 252 16.86 0.91 0.74
C GLY A 252 17.40 0.87 -0.70
N LEU A 253 16.67 1.42 -1.68
CA LEU A 253 17.17 1.61 -3.06
C LEU A 253 18.08 2.84 -3.22
N ALA A 254 17.95 3.84 -2.35
CA ALA A 254 18.80 5.03 -2.34
C ALA A 254 19.41 5.27 -0.95
N PRO A 255 20.59 5.91 -0.86
CA PRO A 255 21.18 6.28 0.43
C PRO A 255 20.24 7.20 1.23
N ALA A 256 20.12 6.96 2.54
CA ALA A 256 19.27 7.75 3.45
C ALA A 256 19.58 9.27 3.48
N ARG A 257 20.71 9.69 2.90
CA ARG A 257 21.10 11.11 2.76
C ARG A 257 20.17 11.90 1.83
N LEU A 258 19.47 11.25 0.88
CA LEU A 258 18.52 11.93 -0.01
C LEU A 258 17.34 12.54 0.77
N GLY A 259 16.84 11.84 1.80
CA GLY A 259 15.72 12.30 2.63
C GLY A 259 16.04 13.50 3.53
N ARG A 260 17.32 13.81 3.78
CA ARG A 260 17.73 14.95 4.64
C ARG A 260 17.79 16.29 3.92
N ARG A 261 17.66 16.31 2.58
CA ARG A 261 17.75 17.53 1.75
C ARG A 261 16.40 18.07 1.30
N LEU A 262 15.28 17.41 1.64
CA LEU A 262 13.96 17.81 1.17
C LEU A 262 13.38 18.90 2.09
N PRO A 263 12.94 20.05 1.54
CA PRO A 263 12.25 21.06 2.32
C PRO A 263 10.87 20.52 2.71
N MET A 264 10.69 20.21 4.00
CA MET A 264 9.36 19.96 4.54
C MET A 264 8.67 21.32 4.75
N PRO A 265 7.53 21.60 4.10
CA PRO A 265 6.83 22.86 4.29
C PRO A 265 6.34 23.01 5.74
N ALA A 266 6.43 24.24 6.28
CA ALA A 266 6.04 24.57 7.66
C ALA A 266 4.54 24.35 7.93
N SER A 267 3.72 24.42 6.89
CA SER A 267 2.32 24.01 6.89
C SER A 267 1.90 23.64 5.46
N LEU A 268 1.06 22.63 5.32
CA LEU A 268 0.51 22.21 4.04
C LEU A 268 -0.91 22.78 3.86
N PRO A 269 -1.42 22.91 2.62
CA PRO A 269 -2.85 23.12 2.37
C PRO A 269 -3.67 21.96 2.96
N CYS A 270 -4.92 22.18 3.40
CA CYS A 270 -5.73 21.16 4.09
C CYS A 270 -5.86 19.82 3.32
N GLU A 271 -5.86 19.86 1.99
CA GLU A 271 -5.86 18.67 1.12
C GLU A 271 -4.55 17.88 1.13
N GLN A 272 -3.42 18.54 1.42
CA GLN A 272 -2.09 17.93 1.53
C GLN A 272 -1.66 17.69 3.00
N GLN A 273 -2.23 18.44 3.96
CA GLN A 273 -2.21 18.10 5.39
C GLN A 273 -2.87 16.75 5.63
N ARG A 274 -3.83 16.37 4.78
CA ARG A 274 -4.33 15.00 4.74
C ARG A 274 -3.14 14.08 4.54
N VAL A 275 -2.39 14.13 3.45
CA VAL A 275 -1.20 13.28 3.13
C VAL A 275 -0.07 13.33 4.19
N VAL A 276 0.08 14.42 4.95
CA VAL A 276 1.14 14.56 5.98
C VAL A 276 0.67 14.28 7.41
N GLY A 277 -0.63 14.22 7.67
CA GLY A 277 -1.19 13.72 8.93
C GLY A 277 -0.88 12.23 9.21
N TRP A 278 -0.37 11.49 8.21
CA TRP A 278 -0.18 10.03 8.23
C TRP A 278 1.04 9.58 9.04
N TRP A 279 1.89 10.49 9.53
CA TRP A 279 3.13 10.12 10.24
C TRP A 279 3.04 10.15 11.78
N ARG A 280 1.95 10.63 12.39
CA ARG A 280 1.91 10.84 13.86
C ARG A 280 0.73 10.29 14.67
N VAL A 281 -0.35 9.73 14.07
CA VAL A 281 -1.59 9.47 14.87
C VAL A 281 -2.37 8.19 14.50
N GLY A 282 -1.81 7.22 13.78
CA GLY A 282 -2.57 6.03 13.34
C GLY A 282 -2.88 4.98 14.42
N TRP A 283 -2.42 5.22 15.64
CA TRP A 283 -1.91 4.13 16.45
C TRP A 283 -2.98 3.35 17.21
N ARG A 284 -3.84 3.99 17.99
CA ARG A 284 -4.63 3.25 19.00
C ARG A 284 -5.74 2.35 18.45
N TRP A 285 -5.86 2.19 17.13
CA TRP A 285 -7.06 1.66 16.52
C TRP A 285 -6.94 0.39 15.70
N ILE A 286 -5.77 -0.17 15.40
CA ILE A 286 -5.66 -1.42 14.63
C ILE A 286 -5.54 -2.61 15.58
N ALA A 287 -6.06 -2.51 16.81
CA ALA A 287 -5.87 -3.48 17.87
C ALA A 287 -7.20 -4.03 18.46
N SER A 288 -8.25 -4.21 17.68
CA SER A 288 -9.28 -5.16 18.05
C SER A 288 -10.14 -5.74 16.91
N ALA A 289 -10.18 -5.26 15.66
CA ALA A 289 -11.15 -5.66 14.62
C ALA A 289 -10.98 -7.05 14.01
N GLY A 290 -11.69 -8.02 14.60
CA GLY A 290 -12.13 -9.27 13.94
C GLY A 290 -13.14 -9.02 12.83
#